data_AF-A0A0D4C0M7-F1
#
_entry.id   AF-A0A0D4C0M7-F1
#
_cell.length_a   1.000
_cell.length_b   1.000
_cell.length_c   1.000
_cell.angle_alpha   90.00
_cell.angle_beta   90.00
_cell.angle_gamma   90.00
#
_symmetry.space_group_name_H-M   'P 1'
#
loop_
_entity.id
_entity.type
_entity.pdbx_description
1 polymer ?
#
loop_
_entity_poly.entity_id
_entity_poly.type
_entity_poly.pdbx_seq_one_letter_code
_entity_poly.pdbx_strand_id
1 'polypeptide(L)'
;MSVHHLKRLVLMRHAKSDYPRGVADHDRPLAARGHAEARLAGQWLLAHNVPDFILCSSALRARQSCTWVCTELADLAPTPKLEDDLYDAGESRMLALINHLPETVTSLLVISHLPTVQDLGLRLASRDSDPKAYMQLAERYPTSSLAVFETASSWAELDGQDAELRHFVVPR
;
A
#
# COMPACT_ATOMS: atom_id res chain seq x y z
N MET A 1 -8.21 21.13 20.76
CA MET A 1 -7.59 20.66 19.51
C MET A 1 -6.89 19.37 19.86
N SER A 2 -7.36 18.23 19.34
CA SER A 2 -6.67 16.96 19.57
C SER A 2 -5.32 17.05 18.88
N VAL A 3 -4.23 16.80 19.62
CA VAL A 3 -2.92 16.66 19.00
C VAL A 3 -2.92 15.30 18.32
N HIS A 4 -3.16 15.29 17.02
CA HIS A 4 -3.08 14.07 16.24
C HIS A 4 -1.60 13.67 16.11
N HIS A 5 -1.29 12.43 16.48
CA HIS A 5 0.04 11.88 16.34
C HIS A 5 0.33 11.65 14.85
N LEU A 6 1.60 11.79 14.46
CA LEU A 6 2.03 11.55 13.09
C LEU A 6 1.68 10.11 12.67
N LYS A 7 0.91 9.98 11.60
CA LYS A 7 0.49 8.70 10.99
C LYS A 7 1.27 8.44 9.71
N ARG A 8 1.54 7.16 9.46
CA ARG A 8 2.22 6.69 8.25
C ARG A 8 1.28 5.84 7.41
N LEU A 9 1.16 6.19 6.13
CA LEU A 9 0.42 5.42 5.13
C LEU A 9 1.40 4.90 4.07
N VAL A 10 1.40 3.59 3.86
CA VAL A 10 2.16 2.95 2.79
C VAL A 10 1.20 2.36 1.78
N LEU A 11 1.21 2.87 0.55
CA LEU A 11 0.49 2.29 -0.57
C LEU A 11 1.43 1.36 -1.34
N MET A 12 1.07 0.09 -1.44
CA MET A 12 1.83 -0.92 -2.16
C MET A 12 0.99 -1.46 -3.33
N ARG A 13 1.58 -1.46 -4.53
CA ARG A 13 1.04 -2.28 -5.62
C ARG A 13 1.49 -3.72 -5.40
N HIS A 14 0.59 -4.69 -5.56
CA HIS A 14 0.97 -6.10 -5.52
C HIS A 14 2.16 -6.41 -6.43
N ALA A 15 2.94 -7.43 -6.06
CA ALA A 15 4.10 -7.87 -6.83
C ALA A 15 3.70 -8.52 -8.16
N LYS A 16 4.67 -8.80 -9.03
CA LYS A 16 4.38 -9.27 -10.39
C LYS A 16 3.52 -10.54 -10.40
N SER A 17 2.34 -10.43 -11.00
CA SER A 17 1.42 -11.54 -11.28
C SER A 17 1.78 -12.29 -12.56
N ASP A 18 1.42 -13.57 -12.60
CA ASP A 18 1.44 -14.42 -13.78
C ASP A 18 0.11 -14.34 -14.57
N TYR A 19 0.06 -14.96 -15.75
CA TYR A 19 -1.10 -15.05 -16.64
C TYR A 19 -1.31 -16.48 -17.15
N PRO A 20 -1.57 -17.46 -16.25
CA PRO A 20 -1.87 -18.82 -16.67
C PRO A 20 -3.17 -18.88 -17.49
N ARG A 21 -3.19 -19.73 -18.52
CA ARG A 21 -4.34 -19.89 -19.41
C ARG A 21 -5.52 -20.50 -18.64
N GLY A 22 -6.71 -19.90 -18.79
CA GLY A 22 -7.95 -20.43 -18.23
C GLY A 22 -8.20 -20.10 -16.75
N VAL A 23 -7.38 -19.23 -16.15
CA VAL A 23 -7.55 -18.77 -14.76
C VAL A 23 -8.24 -17.40 -14.76
N ALA A 24 -9.25 -17.23 -13.91
CA ALA A 24 -9.96 -15.96 -13.73
C ALA A 24 -9.00 -14.89 -13.19
N ASP A 25 -9.25 -13.60 -13.48
CA ASP A 25 -8.28 -12.55 -13.13
C ASP A 25 -7.99 -12.50 -11.62
N HIS A 26 -9.03 -12.57 -10.79
CA HIS A 26 -8.93 -12.54 -9.33
C HIS A 26 -8.02 -13.66 -8.77
N ASP A 27 -8.07 -14.83 -9.42
CA ASP A 27 -7.31 -16.03 -9.05
C ASP A 27 -5.91 -16.09 -9.68
N ARG A 28 -5.47 -15.06 -10.41
CA ARG A 28 -4.13 -15.06 -11.00
C ARG A 28 -3.06 -15.04 -9.90
N PRO A 29 -2.11 -15.98 -9.91
CA PRO A 29 -1.05 -16.04 -8.91
C PRO A 29 0.05 -15.00 -9.21
N LEU A 30 1.00 -14.89 -8.29
CA LEU A 30 2.30 -14.27 -8.56
C LEU A 30 3.09 -15.10 -9.58
N ALA A 31 3.89 -14.39 -10.38
CA ALA A 31 4.95 -14.99 -11.19
C ALA A 31 6.17 -15.27 -10.31
N ALA A 32 7.10 -16.11 -10.80
CA ALA A 32 8.33 -16.46 -10.09
C ALA A 32 9.09 -15.22 -9.54
N ARG A 33 9.25 -14.19 -10.36
CA ARG A 33 9.90 -12.93 -9.92
C ARG A 33 9.06 -12.12 -8.92
N GLY A 34 7.73 -12.25 -8.97
CA GLY A 34 6.82 -11.55 -8.05
C GLY A 34 6.99 -12.02 -6.60
N HIS A 35 7.32 -13.29 -6.38
CA HIS A 35 7.65 -13.78 -5.04
C HIS A 35 8.90 -13.08 -4.47
N ALA A 36 9.96 -12.96 -5.27
CA ALA A 36 11.18 -12.24 -4.87
C ALA A 36 10.91 -10.74 -4.66
N GLU A 37 10.17 -10.09 -5.56
CA GLU A 37 9.77 -8.69 -5.45
C GLU A 37 8.99 -8.40 -4.16
N ALA A 38 8.05 -9.28 -3.77
CA ALA A 38 7.27 -9.13 -2.55
C ALA A 38 8.12 -9.33 -1.28
N ARG A 39 9.08 -10.27 -1.32
CA ARG A 39 10.05 -10.49 -0.23
C ARG A 39 10.91 -9.25 0.00
N LEU A 40 11.42 -8.64 -1.07
CA LEU A 40 12.21 -7.40 -0.98
C LEU A 40 11.39 -6.23 -0.38
N ALA A 41 10.09 -6.15 -0.69
CA ALA A 41 9.20 -5.17 -0.06
C ALA A 41 9.05 -5.41 1.46
N GLY A 42 8.90 -6.66 1.88
CA GLY A 42 8.88 -7.03 3.31
C GLY A 42 10.16 -6.65 4.04
N GLN A 43 11.32 -6.93 3.45
CA GLN A 43 12.63 -6.56 4.00
C GLN A 43 12.80 -5.05 4.11
N TRP A 44 12.35 -4.32 3.09
CA TRP A 44 12.36 -2.86 3.10
C TRP A 44 11.50 -2.32 4.25
N LEU A 45 10.27 -2.84 4.42
CA LEU A 45 9.38 -2.45 5.53
C LEU A 45 10.01 -2.76 6.89
N LEU A 46 10.60 -3.94 7.07
CA LEU A 46 11.29 -4.32 8.31
C LEU A 46 12.42 -3.34 8.68
N ALA A 47 13.20 -2.89 7.69
CA ALA A 47 14.33 -2.01 7.91
C ALA A 47 13.95 -0.53 8.16
N HIS A 48 12.76 -0.11 7.75
CA HIS A 48 12.35 1.30 7.82
C HIS A 48 11.22 1.52 8.82
N ASN A 49 10.12 0.77 8.68
CA ASN A 49 8.98 0.85 9.57
C ASN A 49 8.00 -0.32 9.34
N VAL A 50 7.79 -1.11 10.38
CA VAL A 50 6.80 -2.18 10.37
C VAL A 50 5.39 -1.58 10.51
N PRO A 51 4.43 -1.92 9.61
CA PRO A 51 3.05 -1.46 9.76
C PRO A 51 2.38 -2.11 10.98
N ASP A 52 1.52 -1.36 11.67
CA ASP A 52 0.67 -1.88 12.76
C ASP A 52 -0.69 -2.39 12.25
N PHE A 53 -1.05 -2.05 11.01
CA PHE A 53 -2.25 -2.54 10.34
C PHE A 53 -2.01 -2.78 8.85
N ILE A 54 -2.59 -3.86 8.31
CA ILE A 54 -2.50 -4.19 6.88
C ILE A 54 -3.91 -4.35 6.31
N LEU A 55 -4.23 -3.55 5.29
CA LEU A 55 -5.35 -3.77 4.39
C LEU A 55 -4.83 -4.43 3.10
N CYS A 56 -5.44 -5.53 2.67
CA CYS A 56 -4.99 -6.27 1.49
C CYS A 56 -6.18 -6.63 0.59
N SER A 57 -6.05 -6.37 -0.71
CA SER A 57 -6.99 -6.88 -1.70
C SER A 57 -7.14 -8.40 -1.61
N SER A 58 -8.37 -8.88 -1.79
CA SER A 58 -8.68 -10.32 -1.73
C SER A 58 -8.15 -11.13 -2.92
N ALA A 59 -7.69 -10.47 -3.99
CA ALA A 59 -7.11 -11.16 -5.14
C ALA A 59 -5.87 -11.99 -4.77
N LEU A 60 -5.70 -13.14 -5.42
CA LEU A 60 -4.67 -14.11 -5.05
C LEU A 60 -3.26 -13.51 -5.09
N ARG A 61 -2.92 -12.76 -6.15
CA ARG A 61 -1.63 -12.04 -6.27
C ARG A 61 -1.36 -11.04 -5.15
N ALA A 62 -2.39 -10.35 -4.65
CA ALA A 62 -2.24 -9.39 -3.56
C ALA A 62 -2.03 -10.14 -2.23
N ARG A 63 -2.84 -11.16 -1.96
CA ARG A 63 -2.69 -12.05 -0.79
C ARG A 63 -1.33 -12.74 -0.74
N GLN A 64 -0.84 -13.24 -1.87
CA GLN A 64 0.50 -13.85 -1.96
C GLN A 64 1.61 -12.81 -1.75
N SER A 65 1.45 -11.57 -2.25
CA SER A 65 2.39 -10.49 -1.96
C SER A 65 2.43 -10.19 -0.46
N CYS A 66 1.26 -10.07 0.16
CA CYS A 66 1.11 -9.86 1.60
C CYS A 66 1.73 -10.99 2.42
N THR A 67 1.59 -12.25 1.97
CA THR A 67 2.19 -13.42 2.63
C THR A 67 3.71 -13.31 2.67
N TRP A 68 4.35 -12.90 1.58
CA TRP A 68 5.80 -12.69 1.54
C TRP A 68 6.23 -11.50 2.40
N VAL A 69 5.47 -10.40 2.38
CA VAL A 69 5.72 -9.26 3.27
C VAL A 69 5.67 -9.70 4.73
N CYS A 70 4.60 -10.38 5.16
CA CYS A 70 4.43 -10.85 6.53
C CYS A 70 5.51 -11.85 6.94
N THR A 71 5.94 -12.73 6.01
CA THR A 71 7.05 -13.66 6.25
C THR A 71 8.34 -12.92 6.67
N GLU A 72 8.65 -11.79 6.02
CA GLU A 72 9.83 -11.01 6.39
C GLU A 72 9.65 -10.22 7.69
N LEU A 73 8.42 -9.78 7.99
CA LEU A 73 8.09 -9.10 9.25
C LEU A 73 8.08 -10.05 10.45
N ALA A 74 7.96 -11.36 10.24
CA ALA A 74 7.93 -12.40 11.26
C ALA A 74 6.92 -12.08 12.38
N ASP A 75 7.32 -12.15 13.65
CA ASP A 75 6.44 -11.92 14.81
C ASP A 75 5.93 -10.47 14.92
N LEU A 76 6.47 -9.55 14.10
CA LEU A 76 6.02 -8.17 14.04
C LEU A 76 4.87 -7.97 13.04
N ALA A 77 4.52 -8.98 12.24
CA ALA A 77 3.46 -8.87 11.24
C ALA A 77 2.08 -8.80 11.91
N PRO A 78 1.29 -7.72 11.69
CA PRO A 78 -0.11 -7.72 12.11
C PRO A 78 -0.91 -8.68 11.24
N THR A 79 -2.04 -9.17 11.77
CA THR A 79 -2.98 -9.98 10.96
C THR A 79 -3.57 -9.12 9.84
N PRO A 80 -3.40 -9.48 8.55
CA PRO A 80 -3.96 -8.70 7.45
C PRO A 80 -5.48 -8.79 7.42
N LYS A 81 -6.14 -7.65 7.20
CA LYS A 81 -7.57 -7.59 6.88
C LYS A 81 -7.74 -7.63 5.37
N LEU A 82 -8.44 -8.66 4.88
CA LEU A 82 -8.77 -8.79 3.47
C LEU A 82 -9.98 -7.92 3.14
N GLU A 83 -9.89 -7.18 2.05
CA GLU A 83 -10.96 -6.29 1.56
C GLU A 83 -11.22 -6.55 0.08
N ASP A 84 -12.43 -6.98 -0.26
CA ASP A 84 -12.82 -7.23 -1.66
C ASP A 84 -12.85 -5.93 -2.48
N ASP A 85 -13.26 -4.83 -1.86
CA ASP A 85 -13.31 -3.53 -2.51
C ASP A 85 -11.92 -3.04 -2.96
N LEU A 86 -10.84 -3.52 -2.36
CA LEU A 86 -9.49 -3.16 -2.81
C LEU A 86 -9.08 -3.82 -4.14
N TYR A 87 -9.87 -4.75 -4.67
CA TYR A 87 -9.59 -5.41 -5.95
C TYR A 87 -9.91 -4.53 -7.17
N ASP A 88 -11.10 -3.94 -7.19
CA ASP A 88 -11.63 -3.25 -8.38
C ASP A 88 -12.35 -1.93 -8.03
N ALA A 89 -12.25 -1.45 -6.79
CA ALA A 89 -12.79 -0.14 -6.47
C ALA A 89 -11.78 0.98 -6.78
N GLY A 90 -12.34 2.15 -7.11
CA GLY A 90 -11.56 3.37 -7.36
C GLY A 90 -11.03 4.02 -6.08
N GLU A 91 -10.22 5.07 -6.25
CA GLU A 91 -9.49 5.74 -5.17
C GLU A 91 -10.40 6.24 -4.04
N SER A 92 -11.60 6.76 -4.35
CA SER A 92 -12.55 7.23 -3.34
C SER A 92 -13.04 6.10 -2.42
N ARG A 93 -13.19 4.86 -2.94
CA ARG A 93 -13.60 3.72 -2.11
C ARG A 93 -12.43 3.23 -1.27
N MET A 94 -11.22 3.19 -1.84
CA MET A 94 -10.00 2.89 -1.08
C MET A 94 -9.79 3.90 0.04
N LEU A 95 -9.95 5.19 -0.23
CA LEU A 95 -9.87 6.26 0.76
C LEU A 95 -10.94 6.09 1.84
N ALA A 96 -12.18 5.80 1.47
CA ALA A 96 -13.24 5.52 2.43
C ALA A 96 -12.87 4.36 3.37
N LEU A 97 -12.26 3.27 2.88
CA LEU A 97 -11.79 2.18 3.74
C LEU A 97 -10.73 2.67 4.73
N ILE A 98 -9.79 3.50 4.28
CA ILE A 98 -8.77 4.12 5.14
C ILE A 98 -9.43 5.03 6.19
N ASN A 99 -10.38 5.88 5.79
CA ASN A 99 -11.07 6.82 6.69
C ASN A 99 -11.85 6.12 7.82
N HIS A 100 -12.25 4.86 7.64
CA HIS A 100 -12.98 4.08 8.65
C HIS A 100 -12.07 3.31 9.61
N LEU A 101 -10.74 3.43 9.49
CA LEU A 101 -9.83 2.76 10.41
C LEU A 101 -9.86 3.41 11.80
N PRO A 102 -9.67 2.62 12.87
CA PRO A 102 -9.51 3.18 14.21
C PRO A 102 -8.33 4.15 14.26
N GLU A 103 -8.50 5.27 14.98
CA GLU A 103 -7.41 6.25 15.14
C GLU A 103 -6.20 5.72 15.92
N THR A 104 -6.35 4.56 16.59
CA THR A 104 -5.24 3.82 17.22
C THR A 104 -4.27 3.22 16.21
N VAL A 105 -4.67 3.08 14.93
CA VAL A 105 -3.77 2.70 13.83
C VAL A 105 -2.87 3.89 13.52
N THR A 106 -1.56 3.71 13.65
CA THR A 106 -0.57 4.76 13.40
C THR A 106 0.28 4.47 12.17
N SER A 107 0.36 3.22 11.73
CA SER A 107 1.09 2.83 10.53
C SER A 107 0.33 1.81 9.68
N LEU A 108 -0.28 2.30 8.61
CA LEU A 108 -1.07 1.50 7.68
C LEU A 108 -0.23 1.06 6.47
N LEU A 109 -0.33 -0.21 6.10
CA LEU A 109 0.04 -0.71 4.77
C LEU A 109 -1.22 -1.11 4.00
N VAL A 110 -1.38 -0.62 2.77
CA VAL A 110 -2.43 -1.02 1.83
C VAL A 110 -1.80 -1.75 0.64
N ILE A 111 -2.20 -2.99 0.37
CA ILE A 111 -1.72 -3.78 -0.78
C ILE A 111 -2.86 -3.93 -1.79
N SER A 112 -2.75 -3.25 -2.94
CA SER A 112 -3.80 -3.20 -3.96
C SER A 112 -3.22 -3.09 -5.40
N HIS A 113 -3.99 -2.56 -6.35
CA HIS A 113 -3.77 -2.64 -7.79
C HIS A 113 -3.64 -1.26 -8.43
N LEU A 114 -3.04 -1.24 -9.62
CA LEU A 114 -3.21 -0.12 -10.53
C LEU A 114 -4.61 -0.18 -11.18
N PRO A 115 -5.23 0.98 -11.48
CA PRO A 115 -4.68 2.32 -11.31
C PRO A 115 -4.83 2.89 -9.88
N THR A 116 -5.73 2.32 -9.08
CA THR A 116 -6.20 2.87 -7.81
C THR A 116 -5.12 3.31 -6.83
N VAL A 117 -4.04 2.53 -6.64
CA VAL A 117 -2.96 2.91 -5.70
C VAL A 117 -2.20 4.16 -6.15
N GLN A 118 -2.08 4.37 -7.46
CA GLN A 118 -1.41 5.54 -8.02
C GLN A 118 -2.32 6.76 -7.96
N ASP A 119 -3.58 6.60 -8.34
CA ASP A 119 -4.59 7.66 -8.31
C ASP A 119 -4.74 8.20 -6.88
N LEU A 120 -4.95 7.31 -5.90
CA LEU A 120 -5.03 7.71 -4.49
C LEU A 120 -3.72 8.37 -4.02
N GLY A 121 -2.57 7.84 -4.42
CA GLY A 121 -1.27 8.43 -4.08
C GLY A 121 -1.12 9.87 -4.60
N LEU A 122 -1.58 10.14 -5.83
CA LEU A 122 -1.57 11.48 -6.40
C LEU A 122 -2.57 12.40 -5.69
N ARG A 123 -3.76 11.89 -5.37
CA ARG A 123 -4.80 12.64 -4.65
C ARG A 123 -4.33 13.08 -3.27
N LEU A 124 -3.67 12.21 -2.52
CA LEU A 124 -3.25 12.49 -1.14
C LEU A 124 -2.00 13.36 -1.03
N ALA A 125 -1.13 13.33 -2.05
CA ALA A 125 0.14 14.06 -2.02
C ALA A 125 -0.06 15.56 -1.81
N SER A 126 0.43 16.08 -0.68
CA SER A 126 0.40 17.49 -0.34
C SER A 126 1.51 18.25 -1.07
N ARG A 127 1.47 19.59 -0.97
CA ARG A 127 2.48 20.49 -1.53
C ARG A 127 3.86 20.35 -0.89
N ASP A 128 3.94 19.77 0.30
CA ASP A 128 5.17 19.57 1.06
C ASP A 128 5.81 18.19 0.78
N SER A 129 5.23 17.43 -0.14
CA SER A 129 5.78 16.15 -0.63
C SER A 129 7.16 16.30 -1.26
N ASP A 130 7.99 15.26 -1.14
CA ASP A 130 9.28 15.19 -1.84
C ASP A 130 9.06 15.25 -3.37
N PRO A 131 9.61 16.26 -4.07
CA PRO A 131 9.35 16.44 -5.50
C PRO A 131 9.81 15.26 -6.35
N LYS A 132 10.89 14.58 -5.96
CA LYS A 132 11.41 13.43 -6.71
C LYS A 132 10.51 12.21 -6.53
N ALA A 133 10.07 11.94 -5.30
CA ALA A 133 9.12 10.86 -5.01
C ALA A 133 7.80 11.10 -5.76
N TYR A 134 7.30 12.34 -5.75
CA TYR A 134 6.09 12.71 -6.48
C TYR A 134 6.21 12.46 -7.99
N MET A 135 7.31 12.92 -8.61
CA MET A 135 7.56 12.69 -10.04
C MET A 135 7.63 11.19 -10.37
N GLN A 136 8.29 10.39 -9.53
CA GLN A 136 8.38 8.94 -9.74
C GLN A 136 7.01 8.26 -9.64
N LEU A 137 6.21 8.61 -8.62
CA LEU A 137 4.85 8.11 -8.43
C LEU A 137 3.96 8.49 -9.62
N ALA A 138 4.03 9.73 -10.09
CA ALA A 138 3.24 10.24 -11.22
C ALA A 138 3.63 9.58 -12.55
N GLU A 139 4.93 9.33 -12.78
CA GLU A 139 5.42 8.73 -14.02
C GLU A 139 5.03 7.25 -14.14
N ARG A 140 5.21 6.46 -13.05
CA ARG A 140 4.96 5.01 -13.07
C ARG A 140 4.76 4.44 -11.68
N TYR A 141 3.92 3.40 -11.59
CA TYR A 141 3.74 2.59 -10.38
C TYR A 141 4.05 1.09 -10.65
N PRO A 142 5.34 0.69 -10.74
CA PRO A 142 5.71 -0.71 -11.01
C PRO A 142 5.17 -1.70 -9.96
N THR A 143 5.23 -2.99 -10.26
CA THR A 143 4.85 -4.02 -9.27
C THR A 143 5.76 -3.96 -8.05
N SER A 144 5.20 -4.22 -6.86
CA SER A 144 5.91 -4.15 -5.57
C SER A 144 6.45 -2.77 -5.18
N SER A 145 6.06 -1.69 -5.86
CA SER A 145 6.46 -0.35 -5.44
C SER A 145 5.67 0.13 -4.23
N LEU A 146 6.33 0.93 -3.40
CA LEU A 146 5.85 1.47 -2.13
C LEU A 146 5.85 3.00 -2.19
N ALA A 147 4.70 3.63 -2.03
CA ALA A 147 4.58 5.07 -1.79
C ALA A 147 4.35 5.29 -0.29
N VAL A 148 5.23 6.06 0.35
CA VAL A 148 5.24 6.27 1.81
C VAL A 148 4.85 7.70 2.10
N PHE A 149 3.72 7.85 2.77
CA PHE A 149 3.15 9.13 3.17
C PHE A 149 3.20 9.28 4.69
N GLU A 150 3.30 10.54 5.12
CA GLU A 150 3.13 10.94 6.51
C GLU A 150 2.06 12.04 6.61
N THR A 151 1.25 11.99 7.65
CA THR A 151 0.21 13.00 7.88
C THR A 151 -0.01 13.21 9.38
N ALA A 152 -0.33 14.44 9.76
CA ALA A 152 -0.81 14.77 11.09
C ALA A 152 -2.35 14.74 11.16
N SER A 153 -3.06 14.53 10.05
CA SER A 153 -4.53 14.44 10.05
C SER A 153 -4.99 13.11 10.63
N SER A 154 -6.21 13.06 11.16
CA SER A 154 -6.86 11.78 11.46
C SER A 154 -7.13 10.99 10.17
N TRP A 155 -7.33 9.67 10.28
CA TRP A 155 -7.70 8.89 9.11
C TRP A 155 -9.03 9.37 8.54
N ALA A 156 -9.99 9.71 9.41
CA ALA A 156 -11.32 10.19 9.02
C ALA A 156 -11.32 11.52 8.24
N GLU A 157 -10.27 12.33 8.37
CA GLU A 157 -10.16 13.66 7.74
C GLU A 157 -9.43 13.66 6.40
N LEU A 158 -8.80 12.54 6.00
CA LEU A 158 -8.11 12.48 4.71
C LEU A 158 -9.11 12.58 3.55
N ASP A 159 -8.94 13.59 2.70
CA ASP A 159 -9.75 13.80 1.49
C ASP A 159 -8.90 14.15 0.26
N GLY A 160 -7.76 14.83 0.42
CA GLY A 160 -6.82 15.11 -0.65
C GLY A 160 -5.81 16.22 -0.31
N GLN A 161 -4.57 16.07 -0.80
CA GLN A 161 -3.44 16.95 -0.48
C GLN A 161 -3.12 17.06 1.03
N ASP A 162 -3.53 16.06 1.82
CA ASP A 162 -3.42 16.04 3.28
C ASP A 162 -2.22 15.22 3.81
N ALA A 163 -1.43 14.63 2.92
CA ALA A 163 -0.34 13.75 3.31
C ALA A 163 0.94 14.03 2.52
N GLU A 164 2.05 14.17 3.23
CA GLU A 164 3.38 14.41 2.65
C GLU A 164 3.93 13.09 2.11
N LEU A 165 4.09 12.97 0.78
CA LEU A 165 4.80 11.84 0.19
C LEU A 165 6.29 11.98 0.48
N ARG A 166 6.80 11.14 1.38
CA ARG A 166 8.21 11.12 1.79
C ARG A 166 9.08 10.34 0.82
N HIS A 167 8.60 9.17 0.39
CA HIS A 167 9.36 8.24 -0.42
C HIS A 167 8.50 7.53 -1.45
N PHE A 168 9.09 7.29 -2.61
CA PHE A 168 8.58 6.32 -3.59
C PHE A 168 9.70 5.33 -3.89
N VAL A 169 9.48 4.05 -3.56
CA VAL A 169 10.52 3.02 -3.59
C VAL A 169 10.08 1.84 -4.44
N VAL A 170 11.01 1.32 -5.24
CA VAL A 170 10.88 0.01 -5.89
C VAL A 170 12.03 -0.84 -5.36
N PRO A 171 11.82 -1.69 -4.34
CA PRO A 171 12.86 -2.55 -3.80
C PRO A 171 13.46 -3.45 -4.89
N ARG A 172 14.79 -3.67 -4.83
CA ARG A 172 15.56 -4.44 -5.81
C ARG A 172 16.57 -5.35 -5.15
#